data_AF-A0A939KTY6-F1
#
_entry.id   AF-A0A939KTY6-F1
#
_cell.length_a   1.000
_cell.length_b   1.000
_cell.length_c   1.000
_cell.angle_alpha   90.00
_cell.angle_beta   90.00
_cell.angle_gamma   90.00
#
_symmetry.space_group_name_H-M   'P 1'
#
loop_
_entity.id
_entity.type
_entity.pdbx_description
1 polymer ?
#
loop_
_entity_poly.entity_id
_entity_poly.type
_entity_poly.pdbx_seq_one_letter_code
_entity_poly.pdbx_strand_id
1 'polypeptide(L)'
;MAPAIAWGFVCKCNLDGNWQIIPKTPIEEWKLKLVDSRIPHGSASHWLLLIRDRPQVSFLPEEAQAFLSSRVSKFKKSLLAQHH
;
A
#
# COMPACT_ATOMS: atom_id res chain seq x y z
N MET A 1 -2.78 -15.51 8.42
CA MET A 1 -2.49 -14.26 7.69
C MET A 1 -3.71 -13.91 6.86
N ALA A 2 -4.42 -12.81 7.17
CA ALA A 2 -5.57 -12.39 6.37
C ALA A 2 -5.06 -11.86 5.01
N PRO A 3 -5.58 -12.33 3.86
CA PRO A 3 -5.10 -11.89 2.56
C PRO A 3 -5.38 -10.39 2.38
N ALA A 4 -4.48 -9.65 1.71
CA ALA A 4 -4.65 -8.22 1.40
C ALA A 4 -6.01 -7.90 0.74
N ILE A 5 -6.60 -8.88 0.06
CA ILE A 5 -7.94 -8.85 -0.53
C ILE A 5 -9.03 -8.62 0.53
N ALA A 6 -8.93 -9.26 1.70
CA ALA A 6 -9.88 -9.08 2.80
C ALA A 6 -9.82 -7.67 3.42
N TRP A 7 -8.75 -6.93 3.13
CA TRP A 7 -8.51 -5.55 3.57
C TRP A 7 -8.83 -4.50 2.50
N GLY A 8 -9.32 -4.93 1.33
CA GLY A 8 -9.64 -4.01 0.24
C GLY A 8 -8.44 -3.57 -0.59
N PHE A 9 -7.29 -4.24 -0.46
CA PHE A 9 -6.10 -3.97 -1.25
C PHE A 9 -5.78 -5.11 -2.21
N VAL A 10 -5.06 -4.80 -3.28
CA VAL A 10 -4.53 -5.76 -4.23
C VAL A 10 -3.02 -5.62 -4.27
N CYS A 11 -2.31 -6.72 -4.04
CA CYS A 11 -0.87 -6.80 -4.25
C CYS A 11 -0.62 -7.27 -5.69
N LYS A 12 0.17 -6.53 -6.46
CA LYS A 12 0.57 -6.89 -7.82
C LYS A 12 2.08 -6.75 -7.96
N CYS A 13 2.71 -7.71 -8.64
CA CYS A 13 4.07 -7.53 -9.14
C CYS A 13 3.98 -6.88 -10.52
N ASN A 14 4.72 -5.79 -10.75
CA ASN A 14 4.77 -5.15 -12.05
C ASN A 14 5.79 -5.83 -12.98
N LEU A 15 5.82 -5.42 -14.25
CA LEU A 15 6.74 -5.98 -15.27
C LEU A 15 8.22 -5.74 -14.94
N ASP A 16 8.51 -4.77 -14.07
CA ASP A 16 9.86 -4.41 -13.61
C ASP A 16 10.27 -5.24 -12.37
N GLY A 17 9.46 -6.22 -11.97
CA GLY A 17 9.71 -7.07 -10.80
C GLY A 17 9.43 -6.40 -9.45
N ASN A 18 8.90 -5.18 -9.44
CA ASN A 18 8.57 -4.45 -8.22
C ASN A 18 7.17 -4.78 -7.73
N TRP A 19 7.04 -5.01 -6.43
CA TRP A 19 5.75 -5.19 -5.77
C TRP A 19 5.02 -3.86 -5.63
N GLN A 20 3.70 -3.88 -5.84
CA GLN A 20 2.81 -2.75 -5.69
C GLN A 20 1.57 -3.15 -4.88
N ILE A 21 1.13 -2.27 -4.01
CA ILE A 21 -0.13 -2.40 -3.27
C ILE A 21 -1.04 -1.28 -3.74
N ILE A 22 -2.19 -1.65 -4.30
CA ILE A 22 -3.20 -0.72 -4.80
C ILE A 22 -4.51 -0.91 -4.04
N PRO A 23 -5.26 0.16 -3.76
CA PRO A 23 -6.64 0.06 -3.29
C PRO A 23 -7.50 -0.59 -4.37
N LYS A 24 -8.44 -1.43 -3.96
CA LYS A 24 -9.44 -2.03 -4.86
C LYS A 24 -10.48 -1.00 -5.31
N THR A 25 -10.65 0.07 -4.55
CA THR A 25 -11.65 1.10 -4.78
C THR A 25 -11.13 2.11 -5.80
N PRO A 26 -11.86 2.36 -6.91
CA PRO A 26 -11.41 3.25 -7.98
C PRO A 26 -11.34 4.72 -7.57
N ILE A 27 -11.91 5.08 -6.42
CA ILE A 27 -11.91 6.44 -5.86
C ILE A 27 -10.55 6.79 -5.25
N GLU A 28 -9.79 5.79 -4.78
CA GLU A 28 -8.52 6.02 -4.14
C GLU A 28 -7.38 5.95 -5.16
N GLU A 29 -6.87 7.12 -5.56
CA GLU A 29 -5.83 7.26 -6.59
C GLU A 29 -4.40 7.10 -6.05
N TRP A 30 -4.22 6.34 -4.97
CA TRP A 30 -2.91 6.10 -4.38
C TRP A 30 -2.43 4.67 -4.62
N LYS A 31 -1.11 4.46 -4.68
CA LYS A 31 -0.49 3.13 -4.68
C LYS A 31 0.82 3.16 -3.93
N LEU A 32 1.14 2.07 -3.24
CA LEU A 32 2.46 1.85 -2.65
C LEU A 32 3.28 1.00 -3.62
N LYS A 33 4.49 1.44 -3.95
CA LYS A 33 5.45 0.67 -4.77
C LYS A 33 6.65 0.32 -3.90
N LEU A 34 7.00 -0.96 -3.83
CA LEU A 34 8.27 -1.40 -3.27
C LEU A 34 9.38 -0.92 -4.21
N VAL A 35 10.29 -0.12 -3.67
CA VAL A 35 11.50 0.32 -4.35
C VAL A 35 12.65 -0.44 -3.71
N ASP A 36 13.18 -1.41 -4.45
CA ASP A 36 14.38 -2.11 -4.03
C ASP A 36 15.58 -1.18 -4.21
N SER A 37 16.06 -0.63 -3.09
CA SER A 37 17.34 0.08 -3.09
C SER A 37 18.41 -0.98 -3.14
N ARG A 38 18.92 -1.25 -4.34
CA ARG A 38 20.12 -2.07 -4.58
C ARG A 38 21.33 -1.43 -3.90
N ILE A 39 21.39 -1.48 -2.57
CA ILE A 39 22.55 -1.13 -1.78
C ILE A 39 23.23 -2.46 -1.45
N PRO A 40 24.48 -2.68 -1.88
CA PRO A 40 25.17 -3.96 -1.74
C PRO A 40 25.50 -4.39 -0.29
N HIS A 41 25.06 -3.66 0.74
CA HIS A 41 25.43 -3.92 2.14
C HIS A 41 24.29 -3.73 3.15
N GLY A 42 23.09 -4.22 2.83
CA GLY A 42 22.09 -4.53 3.85
C GLY A 42 20.89 -3.58 3.89
N SER A 43 19.74 -4.18 3.61
CA SER A 43 18.46 -3.96 4.28
C SER A 43 18.00 -2.52 4.49
N ALA A 44 17.35 -1.96 3.47
CA ALA A 44 15.99 -1.43 3.66
C ALA A 44 15.31 -1.26 2.30
N SER A 45 14.48 -2.22 1.91
CA SER A 45 13.52 -1.99 0.83
C SER A 45 12.51 -0.95 1.33
N HIS A 46 12.33 0.15 0.60
CA HIS A 46 11.41 1.20 0.98
C HIS A 46 10.13 1.14 0.15
N TRP A 47 9.03 1.58 0.72
CA TRP A 47 7.74 1.68 0.04
C TRP A 47 7.47 3.12 -0.34
N LEU A 48 7.35 3.38 -1.64
CA LEU A 48 7.05 4.71 -2.17
C LEU A 48 5.54 4.86 -2.37
N LEU A 49 4.95 5.83 -1.69
CA LEU A 49 3.58 6.27 -1.91
C LEU A 49 3.53 7.14 -3.17
N LEU A 50 2.75 6.68 -4.13
CA LEU A 50 2.43 7.39 -5.35
C LEU A 50 0.96 7.82 -5.28
N ILE A 51 0.66 9.11 -5.47
CA ILE A 51 -0.71 9.62 -5.65
C ILE A 51 -0.82 10.12 -7.08
N ARG A 52 -1.78 9.60 -7.85
CA ARG A 52 -1.89 9.86 -9.30
C ARG A 52 -0.54 9.67 -10.03
N ASP A 53 0.14 8.58 -9.68
CA ASP A 53 1.48 8.22 -10.18
C ASP A 53 2.63 9.16 -9.76
N ARG A 54 2.37 10.22 -8.99
CA ARG A 54 3.41 11.13 -8.50
C ARG A 54 3.95 10.65 -7.15
N PRO A 55 5.28 10.51 -6.99
CA PRO A 55 5.88 10.19 -5.69
C PRO A 55 5.60 11.30 -4.68
N GLN A 56 5.16 10.89 -3.50
CA GLN A 56 4.83 11.79 -2.41
C GLN A 56 5.74 11.54 -1.21
N VAL A 57 5.75 10.30 -0.72
CA VAL A 57 6.44 9.91 0.52
C VAL A 57 7.06 8.54 0.35
N SER A 58 8.25 8.36 0.92
CA SER A 58 8.90 7.07 1.10
C SER A 58 8.66 6.58 2.53
N PHE A 59 8.34 5.31 2.68
CA PHE A 59 8.08 4.65 3.94
C PHE A 59 9.10 3.53 4.17
N LEU A 60 9.49 3.35 5.43
CA LEU A 60 10.06 2.10 5.90
C LEU A 60 8.99 0.99 5.87
N PRO A 61 9.38 -0.30 5.87
CA PRO A 61 8.44 -1.42 5.92
C PRO A 61 7.41 -1.32 7.06
N GLU A 62 7.85 -0.90 8.25
CA GLU A 62 6.98 -0.73 9.42
C GLU A 62 5.97 0.42 9.24
N GLU A 63 6.41 1.54 8.66
CA GLU A 63 5.56 2.70 8.40
C GLU A 63 4.51 2.39 7.32
N ALA A 64 4.90 1.64 6.29
CA ALA A 64 3.98 1.17 5.26
C ALA A 64 2.90 0.26 5.87
N GLN A 65 3.27 -0.63 6.80
CA GLN A 65 2.31 -1.47 7.52
C GLN A 65 1.35 -0.63 8.40
N ALA A 66 1.87 0.37 9.11
CA ALA A 66 1.04 1.28 9.92
C ALA A 66 0.07 2.09 9.04
N PHE A 67 0.55 2.59 7.89
CA PHE A 67 -0.27 3.30 6.90
C PHE A 67 -1.42 2.43 6.39
N LEU A 68 -1.11 1.20 5.96
CA LEU A 68 -2.12 0.24 5.51
C LEU A 68 -3.13 -0.08 6.62
N SER A 69 -2.66 -0.35 7.84
CA SER A 69 -3.53 -0.67 8.99
C SER A 69 -4.49 0.47 9.35
N SER A 70 -4.02 1.71 9.26
CA SER A 70 -4.84 2.91 9.46
C SER A 70 -5.95 3.02 8.40
N ARG A 71 -5.64 2.69 7.14
CA ARG A 71 -6.60 2.69 6.03
C ARG A 71 -7.66 1.59 6.18
N VAL A 72 -7.27 0.38 6.59
CA VAL A 72 -8.24 -0.71 6.87
C VAL A 72 -9.23 -0.31 7.96
N SER A 73 -8.76 0.33 9.03
CA SER A 73 -9.61 0.80 10.13
C SER A 73 -10.65 1.83 9.67
N LYS A 74 -10.29 2.70 8.72
CA LYS A 74 -11.23 3.63 8.08
C LYS A 74 -12.23 2.89 7.18
N PHE A 75 -11.78 1.87 6.44
CA PHE A 75 -12.65 1.07 5.58
C PHE A 75 -13.72 0.31 6.37
N LYS A 76 -13.36 -0.28 7.52
CA LYS A 76 -14.33 -0.94 8.43
C LYS A 76 -15.38 0.04 8.96
N LYS A 77 -15.00 1.28 9.29
CA LYS A 77 -15.94 2.31 9.73
C LYS A 77 -16.85 2.79 8.60
N SER A 78 -16.32 2.93 7.38
CA SER A 78 -17.12 3.34 6.21
C SER A 78 -18.14 2.27 5.81
N LEU A 79 -17.81 0.98 5.93
CA LEU A 79 -18.74 -0.11 5.63
C LEU A 79 -19.87 -0.19 6.67
N LEU A 80 -19.58 0.12 7.94
CA LEU A 80 -20.58 0.16 9.02
C LEU A 80 -21.44 1.43 8.99
N ALA A 81 -20.93 2.54 8.45
CA ALA A 81 -21.67 3.80 8.36
C ALA A 81 -22.64 3.89 7.17
N GLN A 82 -22.67 2.88 6.29
CA GLN A 82 -23.61 2.81 5.15
C GLN A 82 -24.81 1.88 5.43
N HIS A 83 -25.00 1.45 6.68
CA HIS A 83 -26.06 0.54 7.10
C HIS A 83 -26.88 1.10 8.28
N HIS A 84 -27.17 2.41 8.23
CA HIS A 84 -28.05 3.07 9.19
C HIS A 84 -28.88 4.17 8.54
#